data_AF-A0A8J7VX96-F1
#
_entry.id   AF-A0A8J7VX96-F1
#
_cell.length_a   1.000
_cell.length_b   1.000
_cell.length_c   1.000
_cell.angle_alpha   90.00
_cell.angle_beta   90.00
_cell.angle_gamma   90.00
#
_symmetry.space_group_name_H-M   'P 1'
#
loop_
_entity.id
_entity.type
_entity.pdbx_description
1 polymer ?
#
loop_
_entity_poly.entity_id
_entity_poly.type
_entity_poly.pdbx_seq_one_letter_code
_entity_poly.pdbx_strand_id
1 'polypeptide(L)'
;MPNHVTNILNVSGGPKRMAELFEAVKTEKYGLGSIDFAKIIPVPDYIYQGDLGPAEMAKYGKNNWLDWNTSNWGSKWNSYGYDEFTSKKFDGENLRFQTAWSSVHQVIGRLAEMYPDLEFSYCWADEDFGNNVGRREYSAGEETECYLPNGGSKEALEMAAEVHQVDLEDEGYLWNEEAGEYEFHHDSIGMELT
;
A
#
# COMPACT_ATOMS: atom_id res chain seq x y z
N MET A 1 -10.27 -15.16 2.82
CA MET A 1 -9.31 -14.31 3.56
C MET A 1 -9.01 -13.12 2.66
N PRO A 2 -8.86 -11.89 3.16
CA PRO A 2 -8.39 -10.80 2.32
C PRO A 2 -6.98 -11.08 1.81
N ASN A 3 -6.71 -10.65 0.59
CA ASN A 3 -5.36 -10.60 0.06
C ASN A 3 -4.61 -9.41 0.67
N HIS A 4 -3.38 -9.61 1.14
CA HIS A 4 -2.58 -8.57 1.79
C HIS A 4 -1.64 -7.88 0.80
N VAL A 5 -1.77 -6.56 0.66
CA VAL A 5 -0.85 -5.74 -0.13
C VAL A 5 0.05 -4.95 0.82
N THR A 6 1.36 -5.16 0.74
CA THR A 6 2.35 -4.36 1.45
C THR A 6 2.56 -3.04 0.72
N ASN A 7 2.55 -1.94 1.46
CA ASN A 7 2.68 -0.58 0.96
C ASN A 7 3.86 0.10 1.66
N ILE A 8 4.71 0.77 0.89
CA ILE A 8 5.79 1.62 1.38
C ILE A 8 5.60 3.02 0.83
N LEU A 9 5.53 4.01 1.72
CA LEU A 9 5.50 5.41 1.38
C LEU A 9 6.74 6.09 1.97
N ASN A 10 7.61 6.60 1.11
CA ASN A 10 8.68 7.51 1.49
C ASN A 10 8.23 8.94 1.20
N VAL A 11 8.42 9.83 2.17
CA VAL A 11 8.14 11.26 2.04
C VAL A 11 9.45 12.01 2.22
N SER A 12 9.72 12.97 1.36
CA SER A 12 10.88 13.85 1.50
C SER A 12 10.52 15.33 1.31
N GLY A 13 11.34 16.22 1.86
CA GLY A 13 11.11 17.67 1.83
C GLY A 13 11.43 18.36 3.15
N GLY A 14 10.72 19.43 3.45
CA GLY A 14 10.94 20.22 4.66
C GLY A 14 10.59 19.43 5.95
N PRO A 15 11.53 19.23 6.90
CA PRO A 15 11.28 18.37 8.07
C PRO A 15 10.08 18.79 8.93
N LYS A 16 9.84 20.10 9.06
CA LYS A 16 8.67 20.61 9.78
C LYS A 16 7.36 20.21 9.09
N ARG A 17 7.33 20.30 7.76
CA ARG A 17 6.14 19.98 6.97
C ARG A 17 5.85 18.47 6.99
N MET A 18 6.89 17.66 6.91
CA MET A 18 6.79 16.21 7.07
C MET A 18 6.23 15.85 8.45
N ALA A 19 6.73 16.47 9.52
CA ALA A 19 6.20 16.25 10.86
C ALA A 19 4.71 16.66 10.98
N GLU A 20 4.30 17.77 10.38
CA GLU A 20 2.89 18.18 10.31
C GLU A 20 2.03 17.13 9.58
N LEU A 21 2.51 16.60 8.45
CA LEU A 21 1.82 15.55 7.69
C LEU A 21 1.63 14.30 8.54
N PHE A 22 2.70 13.74 9.08
CA PHE A 22 2.63 12.48 9.83
C PHE A 22 1.81 12.60 11.11
N GLU A 23 1.85 13.76 11.77
CA GLU A 23 1.00 14.04 12.92
C GLU A 23 -0.49 14.11 12.54
N ALA A 24 -0.81 14.69 11.38
CA ALA A 24 -2.19 14.83 10.92
C ALA A 24 -2.83 13.52 10.47
N VAL A 25 -2.05 12.60 9.88
CA VAL A 25 -2.59 11.38 9.25
C VAL A 25 -2.52 10.14 10.12
N LYS A 26 -1.79 10.17 11.25
CA LYS A 26 -1.64 9.00 12.11
C LYS A 26 -2.97 8.48 12.64
N THR A 27 -3.04 7.17 12.86
CA THR A 27 -4.13 6.57 13.64
C THR A 27 -3.96 6.90 15.13
N GLU A 28 -5.07 7.02 15.87
CA GLU A 28 -5.00 7.20 17.33
C GLU A 28 -4.46 5.96 18.06
N LYS A 29 -4.73 4.77 17.50
CA LYS A 29 -4.31 3.49 18.10
C LYS A 29 -2.80 3.27 18.02
N TYR A 30 -2.18 3.60 16.88
CA TYR A 30 -0.78 3.27 16.61
C TYR A 30 0.16 4.48 16.64
N GLY A 31 -0.37 5.70 16.52
CA GLY A 31 0.44 6.91 16.56
C GLY A 31 1.35 7.08 15.33
N LEU A 32 2.44 7.84 15.50
CA LEU A 32 3.38 8.13 14.41
C LEU A 32 3.94 6.85 13.77
N GLY A 33 4.07 6.86 12.45
CA GLY A 33 4.38 5.66 11.66
C GLY A 33 3.13 4.91 11.16
N SER A 34 1.92 5.39 11.48
CA SER A 34 0.67 4.89 10.90
C SER A 34 0.00 5.95 10.01
N ILE A 35 -0.97 5.51 9.21
CA ILE A 35 -1.75 6.35 8.31
C ILE A 35 -3.23 5.99 8.47
N ASP A 36 -4.11 6.98 8.40
CA ASP A 36 -5.56 6.85 8.52
C ASP A 36 -6.21 7.49 7.30
N PHE A 37 -6.75 6.66 6.41
CA PHE A 37 -7.34 7.13 5.15
C PHE A 37 -8.52 8.07 5.37
N ALA A 38 -9.27 7.91 6.47
CA ALA A 38 -10.41 8.77 6.78
C ALA A 38 -9.98 10.19 7.21
N LYS A 39 -8.74 10.38 7.67
CA LYS A 39 -8.19 11.72 7.94
C LYS A 39 -7.74 12.45 6.66
N ILE A 40 -7.56 11.73 5.56
CA ILE A 40 -7.08 12.24 4.27
C ILE A 40 -8.26 12.44 3.31
N ILE A 41 -9.07 11.40 3.14
CA ILE A 41 -10.31 11.41 2.36
C ILE A 41 -11.43 10.92 3.29
N PRO A 42 -12.13 11.83 3.99
CA PRO A 42 -13.16 11.44 4.96
C PRO A 42 -14.39 10.86 4.27
N VAL A 43 -14.96 9.82 4.88
CA VAL A 43 -16.21 9.23 4.41
C VAL A 43 -17.37 10.19 4.72
N PRO A 44 -18.17 10.61 3.73
CA PRO A 44 -19.31 11.48 3.97
C PRO A 44 -20.41 10.82 4.81
N ASP A 45 -21.11 11.60 5.64
CA ASP A 45 -22.15 11.12 6.56
C ASP A 45 -23.35 10.44 5.85
N TYR A 46 -23.57 10.72 4.57
CA TYR A 46 -24.65 10.12 3.78
C TYR A 46 -24.33 8.70 3.27
N ILE A 47 -23.10 8.24 3.44
CA ILE A 47 -22.69 6.89 3.05
C ILE A 47 -23.21 5.89 4.09
N TYR A 48 -23.88 4.84 3.63
CA TYR A 48 -24.39 3.80 4.52
C TYR A 48 -23.24 2.96 5.10
N GLN A 49 -23.15 2.92 6.44
CA GLN A 49 -22.07 2.26 7.20
C GLN A 49 -22.47 0.91 7.83
N GLY A 50 -23.68 0.43 7.57
CA GLY A 50 -24.17 -0.82 8.15
C GLY A 50 -23.79 -2.08 7.37
N ASP A 51 -24.34 -3.21 7.80
CA ASP A 51 -24.13 -4.51 7.14
C ASP A 51 -24.69 -4.50 5.71
N LEU A 52 -23.93 -5.07 4.77
CA LEU A 52 -24.31 -5.12 3.37
C LEU A 52 -24.92 -6.47 3.00
N GLY A 53 -26.23 -6.56 3.18
CA GLY A 53 -27.07 -7.62 2.62
C GLY A 53 -27.61 -7.25 1.23
N PRO A 54 -28.26 -8.20 0.53
CA PRO A 54 -28.88 -7.94 -0.77
C PRO A 54 -29.88 -6.78 -0.76
N ALA A 55 -30.63 -6.60 0.34
CA ALA A 55 -31.60 -5.52 0.49
C ALA A 55 -30.92 -4.15 0.60
N GLU A 56 -29.85 -4.05 1.38
CA GLU A 56 -29.08 -2.82 1.56
C GLU A 56 -28.35 -2.45 0.27
N MET A 57 -27.76 -3.43 -0.41
CA MET A 57 -27.15 -3.21 -1.73
C MET A 57 -28.18 -2.70 -2.75
N ALA A 58 -29.39 -3.27 -2.77
CA ALA A 58 -30.47 -2.79 -3.65
C ALA A 58 -30.97 -1.38 -3.28
N LYS A 59 -30.99 -1.04 -1.98
CA LYS A 59 -31.47 0.25 -1.48
C LYS A 59 -30.47 1.37 -1.67
N TYR A 60 -29.21 1.15 -1.33
CA TYR A 60 -28.19 2.18 -1.30
C TYR A 60 -27.36 2.21 -2.60
N GLY A 61 -27.39 1.15 -3.41
CA GLY A 61 -26.53 1.05 -4.59
C GLY A 61 -25.07 1.29 -4.18
N LYS A 62 -24.37 2.19 -4.87
CA LYS A 62 -22.98 2.57 -4.55
C LYS A 62 -22.82 3.54 -3.37
N ASN A 63 -23.90 4.02 -2.76
CA ASN A 63 -23.86 4.91 -1.59
C ASN A 63 -23.69 4.12 -0.29
N ASN A 64 -22.75 3.20 -0.27
CA ASN A 64 -22.40 2.40 0.90
C ASN A 64 -20.88 2.39 1.12
N TRP A 65 -20.47 2.06 2.34
CA TRP A 65 -19.08 2.14 2.76
C TRP A 65 -18.14 1.27 1.90
N LEU A 66 -18.59 0.10 1.42
CA LEU A 66 -17.74 -0.80 0.63
C LEU A 66 -17.43 -0.20 -0.73
N ASP A 67 -18.47 0.21 -1.47
CA ASP A 67 -18.30 0.83 -2.78
C ASP A 67 -17.57 2.17 -2.68
N TRP A 68 -17.89 2.97 -1.65
CA TRP A 68 -17.25 4.25 -1.44
C TRP A 68 -15.77 4.10 -1.08
N ASN A 69 -15.42 3.27 -0.09
CA ASN A 69 -14.02 3.07 0.31
C ASN A 69 -13.20 2.54 -0.86
N THR A 70 -13.70 1.53 -1.56
CA THR A 70 -12.99 0.94 -2.72
C THR A 70 -12.77 1.99 -3.82
N SER A 71 -13.75 2.85 -4.09
CA SER A 71 -13.64 3.85 -5.16
C SER A 71 -12.77 5.06 -4.79
N ASN A 72 -12.70 5.42 -3.51
CA ASN A 72 -12.02 6.64 -3.05
C ASN A 72 -10.66 6.38 -2.41
N TRP A 73 -10.51 5.26 -1.71
CA TRP A 73 -9.24 4.85 -1.09
C TRP A 73 -8.50 3.80 -1.92
N GLY A 74 -9.19 3.05 -2.79
CA GLY A 74 -8.64 1.88 -3.49
C GLY A 74 -8.71 0.59 -2.66
N SER A 75 -8.90 0.70 -1.34
CA SER A 75 -9.01 -0.42 -0.41
C SER A 75 -10.38 -0.46 0.27
N LYS A 76 -10.86 -1.66 0.55
CA LYS A 76 -12.12 -1.90 1.28
C LYS A 76 -12.08 -1.34 2.71
N TRP A 77 -10.94 -1.49 3.37
CA TRP A 77 -10.74 -1.05 4.75
C TRP A 77 -9.59 -0.05 4.83
N ASN A 78 -9.50 0.61 5.98
CA ASN A 78 -8.35 1.42 6.33
C ASN A 78 -7.07 0.55 6.40
N SER A 79 -5.91 1.19 6.46
CA SER A 79 -4.63 0.51 6.61
C SER A 79 -4.49 -0.22 7.95
N TYR A 80 -3.68 -1.27 7.94
CA TYR A 80 -3.40 -2.13 9.08
C TYR A 80 -1.99 -2.70 8.98
N GLY A 81 -1.68 -3.70 9.82
CA GLY A 81 -0.34 -4.30 9.85
C GLY A 81 0.64 -3.32 10.47
N TYR A 82 0.32 -2.80 11.65
CA TYR A 82 1.18 -1.86 12.36
C TYR A 82 1.96 -2.54 13.49
N ASP A 83 1.47 -3.67 13.98
CA ASP A 83 2.03 -4.38 15.12
C ASP A 83 3.43 -4.95 14.82
N GLU A 84 3.71 -5.26 13.55
CA GLU A 84 5.00 -5.75 13.03
C GLU A 84 5.93 -4.60 12.56
N PHE A 85 5.34 -3.47 12.16
CA PHE A 85 6.04 -2.41 11.41
C PHE A 85 6.13 -1.07 12.16
N THR A 86 5.41 -0.91 13.27
CA THR A 86 5.21 0.39 13.95
C THR A 86 5.62 0.30 15.42
N SER A 87 6.24 1.40 15.87
CA SER A 87 6.38 1.80 17.26
C SER A 87 7.59 1.30 18.08
N LYS A 88 8.76 1.14 17.45
CA LYS A 88 10.01 1.51 18.17
C LYS A 88 10.92 2.52 17.46
N LYS A 89 10.82 2.72 16.14
CA LYS A 89 11.67 3.66 15.38
C LYS A 89 11.01 4.17 14.10
N PHE A 90 9.87 4.86 14.20
CA PHE A 90 9.46 5.70 13.06
C PHE A 90 10.59 6.71 12.81
N ASP A 91 11.12 6.73 11.59
CA ASP A 91 12.30 7.52 11.21
C ASP A 91 11.97 8.96 10.82
N GLY A 92 10.68 9.27 10.67
CA GLY A 92 10.21 10.60 10.28
C GLY A 92 9.98 10.77 8.79
N GLU A 93 10.15 9.72 7.97
CA GLU A 93 10.06 9.78 6.50
C GLU A 93 9.39 8.57 5.86
N ASN A 94 9.49 7.37 6.44
CA ASN A 94 8.99 6.12 5.84
C ASN A 94 7.79 5.54 6.60
N LEU A 95 6.72 5.22 5.86
CA LEU A 95 5.60 4.43 6.34
C LEU A 95 5.59 3.07 5.64
N ARG A 96 5.44 1.99 6.41
CA ARG A 96 5.15 0.65 5.90
C ARG A 96 3.83 0.18 6.51
N PHE A 97 2.88 -0.24 5.68
CA PHE A 97 1.56 -0.66 6.12
C PHE A 97 0.93 -1.65 5.13
N GLN A 98 -0.13 -2.32 5.56
CA GLN A 98 -0.90 -3.23 4.71
C GLN A 98 -2.29 -2.70 4.37
N THR A 99 -2.77 -3.11 3.21
CA THR A 99 -4.13 -2.85 2.72
C THR A 99 -4.75 -4.13 2.18
N ALA A 100 -6.08 -4.14 2.09
CA ALA A 100 -6.79 -5.28 1.55
C ALA A 100 -6.95 -5.14 0.04
N TRP A 101 -6.47 -6.14 -0.70
CA TRP A 101 -6.66 -6.36 -2.15
C TRP A 101 -5.98 -5.40 -3.12
N SER A 102 -5.67 -4.16 -2.75
CA SER A 102 -5.10 -3.20 -3.71
C SER A 102 -4.23 -2.14 -3.06
N SER A 103 -3.45 -1.47 -3.91
CA SER A 103 -2.77 -0.24 -3.57
C SER A 103 -3.76 0.90 -3.31
N VAL A 104 -3.28 1.96 -2.67
CA VAL A 104 -4.08 3.11 -2.24
C VAL A 104 -3.56 4.40 -2.87
N HIS A 105 -3.17 4.31 -4.15
CA HIS A 105 -2.62 5.44 -4.90
C HIS A 105 -3.54 6.69 -4.90
N GLN A 106 -4.86 6.52 -4.77
CA GLN A 106 -5.78 7.65 -4.63
C GLN A 106 -5.56 8.42 -3.31
N VAL A 107 -5.28 7.69 -2.22
CA VAL A 107 -4.95 8.30 -0.91
C VAL A 107 -3.61 9.02 -0.98
N ILE A 108 -2.61 8.42 -1.64
CA ILE A 108 -1.28 9.03 -1.79
C ILE A 108 -1.33 10.27 -2.69
N GLY A 109 -2.04 10.21 -3.81
CA GLY A 109 -2.26 11.38 -4.67
C GLY A 109 -2.95 12.51 -3.91
N ARG A 110 -3.93 12.19 -3.04
CA ARG A 110 -4.56 13.20 -2.19
C ARG A 110 -3.58 13.83 -1.19
N LEU A 111 -2.66 13.05 -0.62
CA LEU A 111 -1.60 13.60 0.22
C LEU A 111 -0.70 14.56 -0.56
N ALA A 112 -0.29 14.19 -1.77
CA ALA A 112 0.50 15.06 -2.63
C ALA A 112 -0.21 16.40 -2.87
N GLU A 113 -1.50 16.38 -3.24
CA GLU A 113 -2.30 17.60 -3.42
C GLU A 113 -2.36 18.49 -2.17
N MET A 114 -2.44 17.88 -0.98
CA MET A 114 -2.54 18.60 0.30
C MET A 114 -1.19 19.18 0.76
N TYR A 115 -0.09 18.58 0.33
CA TYR A 115 1.27 18.93 0.69
C TYR A 115 2.14 19.06 -0.57
N PRO A 116 1.84 20.03 -1.46
CA PRO A 116 2.53 20.17 -2.75
C PRO A 116 4.00 20.59 -2.60
N ASP A 117 4.45 20.95 -1.40
CA ASP A 117 5.83 21.26 -1.07
C ASP A 117 6.65 20.03 -0.61
N LEU A 118 6.02 18.85 -0.56
CA LEU A 118 6.65 17.57 -0.28
C LEU A 118 6.68 16.68 -1.54
N GLU A 119 7.63 15.76 -1.54
CA GLU A 119 7.80 14.73 -2.56
C GLU A 119 7.41 13.36 -1.98
N PHE A 120 6.79 12.51 -2.79
CA PHE A 120 6.29 11.21 -2.36
C PHE A 120 6.74 10.11 -3.32
N SER A 121 7.44 9.10 -2.80
CA SER A 121 7.71 7.85 -3.49
C SER A 121 6.89 6.73 -2.86
N TYR A 122 6.07 6.07 -3.66
CA TYR A 122 5.10 5.08 -3.20
C TYR A 122 5.23 3.78 -3.97
N CYS A 123 5.60 2.72 -3.26
CA CYS A 123 5.68 1.36 -3.79
C CYS A 123 4.67 0.45 -3.10
N TRP A 124 4.19 -0.55 -3.82
CA TRP A 124 3.37 -1.62 -3.25
C TRP A 124 3.68 -2.96 -3.91
N ALA A 125 3.45 -4.04 -3.17
CA ALA A 125 3.54 -5.40 -3.66
C ALA A 125 2.53 -6.27 -2.94
N ASP A 126 1.91 -7.16 -3.71
CA ASP A 126 0.94 -8.14 -3.23
C ASP A 126 1.65 -9.35 -2.59
N GLU A 127 0.95 -10.11 -1.75
CA GLU A 127 1.41 -11.40 -1.24
C GLU A 127 1.38 -12.50 -2.32
N ASP A 128 0.59 -12.32 -3.38
CA ASP A 128 0.77 -13.05 -4.64
C ASP A 128 2.03 -12.53 -5.34
N PHE A 129 3.17 -13.11 -4.97
CA PHE A 129 4.51 -12.58 -5.23
C PHE A 129 4.75 -12.31 -6.73
N GLY A 130 5.22 -11.10 -7.04
CA GLY A 130 5.43 -10.64 -8.42
C GLY A 130 4.14 -10.27 -9.17
N ASN A 131 2.97 -10.25 -8.52
CA ASN A 131 1.72 -9.75 -9.07
C ASN A 131 1.24 -8.51 -8.30
N ASN A 132 0.36 -7.72 -8.92
CA ASN A 132 -0.21 -6.49 -8.34
C ASN A 132 0.85 -5.64 -7.59
N VAL A 133 1.92 -5.35 -8.31
CA VAL A 133 3.11 -4.66 -7.83
C VAL A 133 3.33 -3.40 -8.65
N GLY A 134 3.84 -2.35 -8.03
CA GLY A 134 4.11 -1.11 -8.76
C GLY A 134 4.67 0.00 -7.90
N ARG A 135 5.00 1.10 -8.59
CA ARG A 135 5.52 2.33 -8.01
C ARG A 135 4.85 3.56 -8.62
N ARG A 136 4.66 4.59 -7.81
CA ARG A 136 4.29 5.94 -8.24
C ARG A 136 5.14 6.98 -7.53
N GLU A 137 5.44 8.05 -8.25
CA GLU A 137 6.14 9.23 -7.73
C GLU A 137 5.24 10.47 -7.86
N TYR A 138 5.28 11.36 -6.87
CA TYR A 138 4.49 12.59 -6.86
C TYR A 138 5.34 13.78 -6.44
N SER A 139 5.19 14.89 -7.17
CA SER A 139 5.86 16.17 -6.95
C SER A 139 4.91 17.32 -7.22
N ALA A 140 5.07 18.44 -6.51
CA ALA A 140 4.25 19.65 -6.72
C ALA A 140 2.73 19.41 -6.63
N GLY A 141 2.31 18.35 -5.93
CA GLY A 141 0.91 17.93 -5.81
C GLY A 141 0.34 17.14 -6.98
N GLU A 142 1.17 16.70 -7.91
CA GLU A 142 0.77 15.91 -9.08
C GLU A 142 1.58 14.61 -9.19
N GLU A 143 1.01 13.60 -9.86
CA GLU A 143 1.75 12.38 -10.21
C GLU A 143 2.76 12.68 -11.32
N THR A 144 4.01 12.32 -11.09
CA THR A 144 5.12 12.52 -12.04
C THR A 144 5.56 11.24 -12.70
N GLU A 145 5.39 10.09 -12.05
CA GLU A 145 5.74 8.78 -12.59
C GLU A 145 4.76 7.70 -12.12
N CYS A 146 4.46 6.76 -13.00
CA CYS A 146 3.73 5.55 -12.68
C CYS A 146 4.36 4.37 -13.43
N TYR A 147 4.84 3.38 -12.68
CA TYR A 147 5.45 2.18 -13.22
C TYR A 147 4.74 0.94 -12.68
N LEU A 148 4.15 0.17 -13.60
CA LEU A 148 3.38 -1.04 -13.34
C LEU A 148 3.98 -2.16 -14.19
N PRO A 149 4.94 -2.94 -13.67
CA PRO A 149 5.52 -4.06 -14.42
C PRO A 149 4.47 -5.14 -14.68
N ASN A 150 4.67 -5.93 -15.74
CA ASN A 150 3.79 -7.06 -16.02
C ASN A 150 3.94 -8.11 -14.92
N GLY A 151 2.82 -8.67 -14.44
CA GLY A 151 2.85 -9.71 -13.41
C GLY A 151 3.74 -10.89 -13.80
N GLY A 152 4.55 -11.37 -12.87
CA GLY A 152 5.52 -12.45 -13.08
C GLY A 152 6.74 -12.10 -13.94
N SER A 153 6.87 -10.86 -14.42
CA SER A 153 8.10 -10.41 -15.08
C SER A 153 9.25 -10.30 -14.10
N LYS A 154 10.48 -10.28 -14.62
CA LYS A 154 11.69 -10.04 -13.85
C LYS A 154 11.54 -8.79 -12.96
N GLU A 155 11.12 -7.68 -13.54
CA GLU A 155 11.00 -6.41 -12.86
C GLU A 155 9.90 -6.43 -11.77
N ALA A 156 8.82 -7.19 -11.99
CA ALA A 156 7.77 -7.37 -11.00
C ALA A 156 8.25 -8.20 -9.79
N LEU A 157 9.03 -9.25 -10.03
CA LEU A 157 9.62 -10.08 -8.98
C LEU A 157 10.66 -9.30 -8.17
N GLU A 158 11.60 -8.62 -8.84
CA GLU A 158 12.61 -7.78 -8.17
C GLU A 158 11.96 -6.67 -7.33
N MET A 159 10.92 -6.02 -7.85
CA MET A 159 10.18 -4.99 -7.10
C MET A 159 9.41 -5.58 -5.91
N ALA A 160 8.79 -6.75 -6.07
CA ALA A 160 8.10 -7.42 -4.96
C ALA A 160 9.06 -7.81 -3.83
N ALA A 161 10.25 -8.32 -4.20
CA ALA A 161 11.33 -8.64 -3.26
C ALA A 161 11.77 -7.42 -2.46
N GLU A 162 11.98 -6.28 -3.14
CA GLU A 162 12.35 -5.01 -2.50
C GLU A 162 11.28 -4.54 -1.49
N VAL A 163 10.01 -4.56 -1.88
CA VAL A 163 8.90 -4.12 -1.02
C VAL A 163 8.72 -5.03 0.19
N HIS A 164 8.83 -6.34 0.00
CA HIS A 164 8.71 -7.30 1.11
C HIS A 164 9.99 -7.38 1.97
N GLN A 165 11.12 -6.94 1.43
CA GLN A 165 12.46 -7.01 2.03
C GLN A 165 12.94 -8.45 2.20
N VAL A 166 12.79 -9.24 1.15
CA VAL A 166 13.15 -10.66 1.08
C VAL A 166 14.10 -10.90 -0.09
N ASP A 167 14.91 -11.95 -0.01
CA ASP A 167 15.68 -12.41 -1.16
C ASP A 167 14.78 -13.27 -2.06
N LEU A 168 14.92 -13.13 -3.39
CA LEU A 168 14.09 -13.89 -4.34
C LEU A 168 14.23 -15.40 -4.19
N GLU A 169 15.41 -15.87 -3.78
CA GLU A 169 15.67 -17.29 -3.55
C GLU A 169 14.81 -17.85 -2.41
N ASP A 170 14.55 -17.06 -1.35
CA ASP A 170 13.71 -17.44 -0.21
C ASP A 170 12.25 -17.64 -0.62
N GLU A 171 11.81 -16.89 -1.64
CA GLU A 171 10.48 -16.97 -2.26
C GLU A 171 10.41 -18.01 -3.39
N GLY A 172 11.49 -18.78 -3.59
CA GLY A 172 11.54 -19.85 -4.57
C GLY A 172 11.96 -19.42 -5.98
N TYR A 173 12.36 -18.17 -6.20
CA TYR A 173 12.74 -17.66 -7.51
C TYR A 173 14.26 -17.68 -7.71
N LEU A 174 14.73 -18.53 -8.61
CA LEU A 174 16.15 -18.64 -8.97
C LEU A 174 16.41 -18.06 -10.35
N TRP A 175 17.53 -17.35 -10.52
CA TRP A 175 17.89 -16.72 -11.79
C TRP A 175 18.40 -17.76 -12.80
N ASN A 176 17.75 -17.86 -13.96
CA ASN A 176 18.24 -18.63 -15.09
C ASN A 176 19.00 -17.69 -16.07
N GLU A 177 20.33 -17.80 -16.10
CA GLU A 177 21.18 -16.99 -16.99
C GLU A 177 20.94 -17.25 -18.49
N GLU A 178 20.58 -18.48 -18.88
CA GLU A 178 20.36 -18.83 -20.28
C GLU A 178 19.04 -18.26 -20.81
N ALA A 179 17.99 -18.31 -19.98
CA ALA A 179 16.67 -17.79 -20.31
C ALA A 179 16.56 -16.26 -20.07
N GLY A 180 17.39 -15.71 -19.18
CA GLY A 180 17.33 -14.31 -18.78
C GLY A 180 16.09 -13.97 -17.94
N GLU A 181 15.56 -14.95 -17.21
CA GLU A 181 14.36 -14.84 -16.38
C GLU A 181 14.51 -15.63 -15.05
N TYR A 182 13.61 -15.36 -14.11
CA TYR A 182 13.51 -16.13 -12.88
C TYR A 182 12.62 -17.35 -13.08
N GLU A 183 13.07 -18.50 -12.59
CA GLU A 183 12.30 -19.73 -12.55
C GLU A 183 11.85 -20.03 -11.12
N PHE A 184 10.62 -20.52 -10.97
CA PHE A 184 10.09 -20.89 -9.67
C PHE A 184 10.47 -22.35 -9.33
N HIS A 185 11.14 -22.53 -8.20
CA HIS A 185 11.56 -23.80 -7.65
C HIS A 185 10.95 -23.99 -6.27
N HIS A 186 10.07 -24.98 -6.15
CA HIS A 186 9.37 -25.25 -4.88
C HIS A 186 10.33 -25.71 -3.76
N ASP A 187 11.44 -26.37 -4.11
CA ASP A 187 12.37 -26.98 -3.17
C ASP A 187 13.30 -25.97 -2.47
N SER A 188 13.35 -24.72 -2.92
CA SER A 188 14.21 -23.67 -2.36
C SER A 188 13.52 -22.78 -1.33
N ILE A 189 12.19 -22.89 -1.17
CA ILE A 189 11.47 -22.18 -0.10
C ILE A 189 11.90 -22.80 1.23
N GLY A 190 12.63 -22.03 2.05
CA GLY A 190 13.11 -22.47 3.35
C GLY A 190 11.95 -22.92 4.23
N MET A 191 11.79 -24.23 4.42
CA MET A 191 10.86 -24.78 5.41
C MET A 191 11.38 -24.51 6.82
N GLU A 192 11.21 -23.31 7.35
CA GLU A 192 11.06 -23.14 8.80
C GLU A 192 9.61 -23.45 9.19
N LEU A 193 9.28 -24.75 9.17
CA LEU A 193 8.16 -25.26 9.96
C LEU A 193 8.62 -25.31 11.43
N THR A 194 8.28 -24.31 12.22
CA THR A 194 7.91 -24.47 13.65
C THR A 194 7.15 -23.27 14.19
#